data_AF-A0A938N1S1-F1
#
_entry.id   AF-A0A938N1S1-F1
#
_cell.length_a   1.000
_cell.length_b   1.000
_cell.length_c   1.000
_cell.angle_alpha   90.00
_cell.angle_beta   90.00
_cell.angle_gamma   90.00
#
_symmetry.space_group_name_H-M   'P 1'
#
loop_
_entity.id
_entity.type
_entity.pdbx_description
1 polymer ?
#
loop_
_entity_poly.entity_id
_entity_poly.type
_entity_poly.pdbx_seq_one_letter_code
_entity_poly.pdbx_strand_id
1 'polypeptide(L)'
;MSVDKRRKQNGRLTEPDMPPRTIVDDHGVRIENLYCSQGDHAPPHLHVSGHGDEVRIGQNGKPLEHEPALSGHQREIVTRYRKRIRKALKKIGRWHWFHSRVDRRP
;
A
#
# COMPACT_ATOMS: atom_id res chain seq x y z
N MET A 1 0.43 -0.32 27.84
CA MET A 1 1.48 -0.49 26.82
C MET A 1 1.44 0.72 25.90
N SER A 2 2.30 1.70 26.16
CA SER A 2 2.33 2.98 25.42
C SER A 2 3.01 2.78 24.08
N VAL A 3 2.26 3.00 23.00
CA VAL A 3 2.81 3.03 21.63
C VAL A 3 3.65 4.28 21.49
N ASP A 4 4.96 4.09 21.43
CA ASP A 4 5.95 5.16 21.25
C ASP A 4 5.62 5.97 19.98
N LYS A 5 5.03 7.16 20.19
CA LYS A 5 4.74 8.08 19.09
C LYS A 5 6.09 8.67 18.67
N ARG A 6 6.72 8.09 17.64
CA ARG A 6 7.89 8.67 16.96
C ARG A 6 7.56 10.10 16.50
N ARG A 7 7.81 11.08 17.35
CA ARG A 7 7.84 12.50 17.03
C ARG A 7 9.28 12.86 16.69
N LYS A 8 9.46 13.74 15.70
CA LYS A 8 10.77 14.22 15.26
C LYS A 8 11.55 14.76 16.45
N GLN A 9 12.69 14.16 16.75
CA GLN A 9 13.74 14.76 17.58
C GLN A 9 14.84 15.26 16.62
N ASN A 10 15.23 16.53 16.74
CA ASN A 10 16.44 17.11 16.15
C ASN A 10 16.53 17.18 14.61
N GLY A 11 15.43 17.45 13.90
CA GLY A 11 15.50 17.86 12.48
C GLY A 11 15.93 16.79 11.45
N ARG A 12 16.33 15.57 11.88
CA ARG A 12 16.54 14.43 10.99
C ARG A 12 15.19 13.79 10.66
N LEU A 13 14.92 13.58 9.36
CA LEU A 13 13.74 12.85 8.92
C LEU A 13 13.82 11.43 9.50
N THR A 14 12.78 11.00 10.24
CA THR A 14 12.66 9.61 10.69
C THR A 14 12.19 8.75 9.53
N GLU A 15 12.86 7.63 9.29
CA GLU A 15 12.44 6.66 8.27
C GLU A 15 11.01 6.15 8.55
N PRO A 16 10.08 6.26 7.58
CA PRO A 16 8.72 5.75 7.73
C PRO A 16 8.68 4.21 7.73
N ASP A 17 7.80 3.61 8.54
CA ASP A 17 7.61 2.16 8.51
C ASP A 17 6.92 1.69 7.22
N MET A 18 7.52 0.72 6.53
CA MET A 18 6.91 0.00 5.41
C MET A 18 5.77 -0.90 5.93
N PRO A 19 4.59 -0.93 5.28
CA PRO A 19 3.55 -1.88 5.66
C PRO A 19 3.96 -3.32 5.26
N PRO A 20 3.39 -4.35 5.91
CA PRO A 20 3.66 -5.74 5.56
C PRO A 20 3.26 -6.03 4.11
N ARG A 21 3.82 -7.11 3.53
CA ARG A 21 3.46 -7.57 2.18
C ARG A 21 1.96 -7.82 2.06
N THR A 22 1.39 -8.63 2.96
CA THR A 22 -0.03 -8.93 2.94
C THR A 22 -0.79 -7.91 3.78
N ILE A 23 -1.64 -7.11 3.12
CA ILE A 23 -2.46 -6.09 3.76
C ILE A 23 -3.81 -6.67 4.17
N VAL A 24 -4.41 -7.52 3.34
CA VAL A 24 -5.66 -8.22 3.64
C VAL A 24 -5.56 -9.64 3.07
N ASP A 25 -6.08 -10.59 3.82
CA ASP A 25 -6.38 -11.94 3.36
C ASP A 25 -7.73 -12.28 4.00
N ASP A 26 -8.81 -12.22 3.20
CA ASP A 26 -10.18 -12.38 3.69
C ASP A 26 -11.06 -13.00 2.61
N HIS A 27 -11.84 -14.03 2.98
CA HIS A 27 -12.75 -14.77 2.11
C HIS A 27 -12.15 -15.13 0.73
N GLY A 28 -10.89 -15.57 0.70
CA GLY A 28 -10.21 -15.97 -0.54
C GLY A 28 -9.75 -14.81 -1.44
N VAL A 29 -9.90 -13.57 -1.00
CA VAL A 29 -9.34 -12.37 -1.66
C VAL A 29 -8.15 -11.87 -0.88
N ARG A 30 -7.03 -11.68 -1.58
CA ARG A 30 -5.78 -11.21 -1.00
C ARG A 30 -5.42 -9.83 -1.57
N ILE A 31 -5.02 -8.92 -0.68
CA ILE A 31 -4.57 -7.57 -1.05
C ILE A 31 -3.11 -7.42 -0.60
N GLU A 32 -2.22 -7.23 -1.57
CA GLU A 32 -0.78 -7.24 -1.36
C GLU A 32 -0.08 -5.95 -1.75
N ASN A 33 0.94 -5.62 -0.98
CA ASN A 33 1.95 -4.61 -1.26
C ASN A 33 3.18 -5.32 -1.84
N LEU A 34 3.42 -5.18 -3.16
CA LEU A 34 4.57 -5.81 -3.82
C LEU A 34 5.80 -4.88 -3.90
N TYR A 35 5.67 -3.62 -3.46
CA TYR A 35 6.75 -2.65 -3.34
C TYR A 35 7.93 -3.13 -2.48
N CYS A 36 7.71 -4.04 -1.53
CA CYS A 36 8.75 -4.58 -0.67
C CYS A 36 9.52 -5.77 -1.26
N SER A 37 9.09 -6.32 -2.41
CA SER A 37 9.62 -7.62 -2.88
C SER A 37 9.83 -7.78 -4.38
N GLN A 38 9.16 -7.00 -5.25
CA GLN A 38 9.16 -7.29 -6.69
C GLN A 38 9.36 -6.06 -7.61
N GLY A 39 10.05 -5.01 -7.13
CA GLY A 39 10.45 -3.89 -8.00
C GLY A 39 9.30 -3.00 -8.48
N ASP A 40 8.22 -2.96 -7.69
CA ASP A 40 7.05 -2.14 -7.99
C ASP A 40 7.40 -0.64 -8.01
N HIS A 41 6.87 0.10 -8.98
CA HIS A 41 7.29 1.47 -9.29
C HIS A 41 6.22 2.51 -8.94
N ALA A 42 6.61 3.78 -8.84
CA ALA A 42 5.68 4.85 -8.54
C ALA A 42 4.66 5.01 -9.70
N PRO A 43 3.37 5.29 -9.41
CA PRO A 43 2.79 5.60 -8.10
C PRO A 43 2.47 4.36 -7.23
N PRO A 44 2.45 4.51 -5.89
CA PRO A 44 2.08 3.41 -4.99
C PRO A 44 0.70 2.82 -5.31
N HIS A 45 0.65 1.50 -5.49
CA HIS A 45 -0.57 0.72 -5.70
C HIS A 45 -0.52 -0.59 -4.89
N LEU A 46 -1.65 -1.30 -4.84
CA LEU A 46 -1.76 -2.63 -4.24
C LEU A 46 -2.30 -3.61 -5.28
N HIS A 47 -1.95 -4.88 -5.15
CA HIS A 47 -2.47 -5.97 -5.97
C HIS A 47 -3.63 -6.63 -5.25
N VAL A 48 -4.74 -6.84 -5.96
CA VAL A 48 -5.90 -7.60 -5.47
C VAL A 48 -5.99 -8.88 -6.28
N SER A 49 -5.91 -10.03 -5.62
CA SER A 49 -6.02 -11.33 -6.25
C SER A 49 -7.05 -12.21 -5.56
N GLY A 50 -7.52 -13.24 -6.26
CA GLY A 50 -8.56 -14.15 -5.81
C GLY A 50 -9.95 -13.77 -6.32
N HIS A 51 -10.80 -14.78 -6.57
CA HIS A 51 -12.16 -14.63 -7.11
C HIS A 51 -12.24 -13.77 -8.39
N GLY A 52 -11.24 -13.89 -9.28
CA GLY A 52 -11.11 -13.14 -10.53
C GLY A 52 -9.65 -12.93 -10.91
N ASP A 53 -9.42 -12.17 -11.98
CA ASP A 53 -8.09 -11.73 -12.39
C ASP A 53 -7.43 -10.87 -11.31
N GLU A 54 -6.10 -10.84 -11.32
CA GLU A 54 -5.36 -9.91 -10.48
C GLU A 54 -5.57 -8.47 -10.98
N VAL A 55 -5.93 -7.57 -10.07
CA VAL A 55 -6.21 -6.17 -10.39
C VAL A 55 -5.37 -5.25 -9.52
N ARG A 56 -4.71 -4.28 -10.14
CA ARG A 56 -3.96 -3.24 -9.42
C ARG A 56 -4.89 -2.11 -9.01
N ILE A 57 -4.86 -1.72 -7.74
CA ILE A 57 -5.71 -0.66 -7.17
C ILE A 57 -4.89 0.51 -6.60
N GLY A 58 -5.40 1.72 -6.80
CA GLY A 58 -4.84 2.95 -6.23
C GLY A 58 -5.38 3.29 -4.83
N GLN A 59 -5.01 4.48 -4.31
CA GLN A 59 -5.34 4.96 -2.95
C GLN A 59 -6.83 4.91 -2.57
N ASN A 60 -7.71 4.98 -3.55
CA ASN A 60 -9.15 4.99 -3.32
C ASN A 60 -9.80 3.60 -3.37
N GLY A 61 -9.00 2.54 -3.60
CA GLY A 61 -9.52 1.19 -3.81
C GLY A 61 -10.18 1.01 -5.17
N LYS A 62 -9.82 1.85 -6.15
CA LYS A 62 -10.28 1.73 -7.53
C LYS A 62 -9.16 1.08 -8.36
N PRO A 63 -9.50 0.27 -9.38
CA PRO A 63 -8.55 -0.17 -10.39
C PRO A 63 -7.75 1.00 -10.96
N LEU A 64 -6.50 0.75 -11.34
CA LEU A 64 -5.70 1.72 -12.11
C LEU A 64 -6.27 1.87 -13.53
N GLU A 65 -5.75 2.85 -14.26
CA GLU A 65 -6.10 3.03 -15.66
C GLU A 65 -5.72 1.77 -16.46
N HIS A 66 -6.60 1.35 -17.36
CA HIS A 66 -6.47 0.11 -18.17
C HIS A 66 -6.54 -1.22 -17.41
N GLU A 67 -6.72 -1.19 -16.08
CA GLU A 67 -7.00 -2.40 -15.32
C GLU A 67 -8.47 -2.82 -15.48
N PRO A 68 -8.76 -4.14 -15.45
CA PRO A 68 -10.14 -4.60 -15.48
C PRO A 68 -10.89 -4.17 -14.21
N ALA A 69 -12.23 -4.20 -14.28
CA ALA A 69 -13.05 -3.97 -13.11
C ALA A 69 -12.86 -5.10 -12.09
N LEU A 70 -12.83 -4.74 -10.80
CA LEU A 70 -12.84 -5.73 -9.71
C LEU A 70 -14.07 -6.63 -9.82
N SER A 71 -13.88 -7.92 -9.54
CA SER A 71 -15.01 -8.84 -9.38
C SER A 71 -15.92 -8.41 -8.21
N GLY A 72 -17.14 -8.95 -8.16
CA GLY A 72 -18.08 -8.64 -7.07
C GLY A 72 -17.48 -8.86 -5.67
N HIS A 73 -16.81 -10.00 -5.49
CA HIS A 73 -16.13 -10.37 -4.24
C HIS A 73 -14.95 -9.46 -3.94
N GLN A 74 -14.09 -9.20 -4.92
CA GLN A 74 -12.96 -8.28 -4.76
C GLN A 74 -13.44 -6.88 -4.38
N ARG A 75 -14.49 -6.37 -5.02
CA ARG A 75 -15.08 -5.06 -4.73
C ARG A 75 -15.64 -4.99 -3.30
N GLU A 76 -16.30 -6.04 -2.84
CA GLU A 76 -16.79 -6.12 -1.46
C GLU A 76 -15.63 -6.01 -0.45
N ILE A 77 -14.60 -6.83 -0.61
CA ILE A 77 -13.44 -6.86 0.28
C ILE A 77 -12.67 -5.52 0.24
N VAL A 78 -12.44 -4.97 -0.95
CA VAL A 78 -11.80 -3.65 -1.11
C VAL A 78 -12.61 -2.55 -0.44
N THR A 79 -13.94 -2.59 -0.55
CA THR A 79 -14.83 -1.62 0.12
C THR A 79 -14.78 -1.77 1.64
N ARG A 80 -14.89 -3.01 2.14
CA ARG A 80 -14.83 -3.39 3.56
C ARG A 80 -13.53 -2.89 4.20
N TYR A 81 -12.38 -3.09 3.53
CA TYR A 81 -11.06 -2.72 4.05
C TYR A 81 -10.49 -1.41 3.51
N ARG A 82 -11.29 -0.55 2.87
CA ARG A 82 -10.84 0.71 2.23
C ARG A 82 -9.99 1.60 3.14
N LYS A 83 -10.30 1.67 4.43
CA LYS A 83 -9.52 2.44 5.42
C LYS A 83 -8.11 1.86 5.63
N ARG A 84 -7.98 0.52 5.65
CA ARG A 84 -6.71 -0.19 5.82
C ARG A 84 -5.83 -0.04 4.58
N ILE A 85 -6.41 -0.23 3.39
CA ILE A 85 -5.78 0.02 2.08
C ILE A 85 -5.18 1.43 2.01
N ARG A 86 -6.00 2.46 2.30
CA ARG A 86 -5.54 3.85 2.26
C ARG A 86 -4.38 4.11 3.23
N LYS A 87 -4.44 3.55 4.44
CA LYS A 87 -3.36 3.68 5.42
C LYS A 87 -2.06 3.00 4.93
N ALA A 88 -2.17 1.82 4.33
CA ALA A 88 -1.02 1.12 3.75
C ALA A 88 -0.37 1.93 2.63
N LEU A 89 -1.15 2.37 1.65
CA LEU A 89 -0.65 3.19 0.53
C LEU A 89 -0.02 4.51 0.99
N LYS A 90 -0.56 5.14 2.04
CA LYS A 90 0.06 6.33 2.64
C LYS A 90 1.41 6.04 3.29
N LYS A 91 1.59 4.86 3.89
CA LYS A 91 2.89 4.43 4.45
C LYS A 91 3.89 4.18 3.32
N ILE A 92 3.49 3.46 2.27
CA ILE A 92 4.33 3.19 1.08
C ILE A 92 4.77 4.51 0.44
N GLY A 93 3.85 5.44 0.20
CA GLY A 93 4.18 6.73 -0.40
C GLY A 93 5.14 7.57 0.45
N ARG A 94 5.01 7.52 1.78
CA ARG A 94 5.97 8.19 2.69
C ARG A 94 7.35 7.54 2.63
N TRP A 95 7.40 6.21 2.65
CA TRP A 95 8.65 5.45 2.54
C TRP A 95 9.35 5.74 1.22
N HIS A 96 8.64 5.65 0.09
CA HIS A 96 9.16 5.98 -1.23
C HIS A 96 9.66 7.43 -1.30
N TRP A 97 8.89 8.39 -0.78
CA TRP A 97 9.32 9.80 -0.72
C TRP A 97 10.60 9.98 0.11
N PHE A 98 10.72 9.30 1.25
CA PHE A 98 11.88 9.38 2.13
C PHE A 98 13.14 8.89 1.41
N HIS A 99 13.10 7.68 0.84
CA HIS A 99 14.23 7.10 0.10
C HIS A 99 14.57 7.92 -1.16
N SER A 100 13.58 8.40 -1.91
CA SER A 100 13.82 9.27 -3.09
C SER A 100 14.54 10.60 -2.78
N ARG A 101 14.52 11.07 -1.53
CA ARG A 101 15.16 12.32 -1.10
C ARG A 101 16.44 12.11 -0.30
N VAL A 102 16.54 10.99 0.41
CA VAL A 102 17.73 10.63 1.17
C VAL A 102 18.81 10.07 0.25
N ASP A 103 18.43 9.21 -0.71
CA ASP A 103 19.38 8.61 -1.66
C ASP A 103 19.84 9.58 -2.75
N ARG A 104 19.18 10.74 -2.88
CA ARG A 104 19.54 11.81 -3.82
C ARG A 104 20.36 12.94 -3.18
N ARG A 105 20.92 12.74 -1.98
CA ARG A 105 21.93 13.67 -1.46
C ARG A 105 23.26 13.41 -2.16
N PRO A 106 23.90 14.43 -2.76
CA PRO A 106 25.26 14.30 -3.27
C PRO A 106 26.26 14.00 -2.16
#